data_AF-A0A380PNR7-F1
#
_entry.id   AF-A0A380PNR7-F1
#
_cell.length_a   1.000
_cell.length_b   1.000
_cell.length_c   1.000
_cell.angle_alpha   90.00
_cell.angle_beta   90.00
_cell.angle_gamma   90.00
#
_symmetry.space_group_name_H-M   'P 1'
#
loop_
_entity.id
_entity.type
_entity.pdbx_description
1 polymer ?
#
loop_
_entity_poly.entity_id
_entity_poly.type
_entity_poly.pdbx_seq_one_letter_code
_entity_poly.pdbx_strand_id
1 'polypeptide(L)' 'MLIIFSGLPGTGKSTIAHLLAERLKAVYLRIDTIEQAIRSADSKGEI' A
#
# COMPACT_ATOMS: atom_id res chain seq x y z
N MET A 1 10.60 0.93 -11.58
CA MET A 1 9.85 -0.34 -11.70
C MET A 1 8.74 -0.34 -10.65
N LEU A 2 7.50 -0.67 -11.02
CA LEU A 2 6.36 -0.78 -10.11
C LEU A 2 5.85 -2.22 -10.13
N ILE A 3 5.70 -2.84 -8.96
CA ILE A 3 5.21 -4.21 -8.80
C ILE A 3 3.89 -4.15 -8.03
N ILE A 4 2.83 -4.73 -8.60
CA ILE A 4 1.48 -4.71 -8.03
C ILE A 4 1.07 -6.15 -7.72
N PHE A 5 0.65 -6.39 -6.47
CA PHE A 5 0.15 -7.70 -6.03
C PHE A 5 -1.38 -7.69 -5.97
N SER A 6 -2.03 -8.59 -6.71
CA SER A 6 -3.49 -8.77 -6.76
C SER A 6 -3.90 -10.20 -6.39
N GLY A 7 -5.16 -10.40 -5.99
CA GLY A 7 -5.70 -11.71 -5.58
C GLY A 7 -6.65 -11.65 -4.38
N LEU A 8 -7.35 -12.77 -4.12
CA LEU A 8 -8.39 -12.89 -3.09
C LEU A 8 -7.90 -12.55 -1.66
N PRO A 9 -8.78 -12.11 -0.73
CA PRO A 9 -8.41 -11.92 0.66
C PRO A 9 -7.78 -13.20 1.26
N GLY A 10 -6.74 -13.04 2.08
CA GLY A 10 -6.05 -14.18 2.71
C GLY A 10 -5.01 -14.92 1.85
N THR A 11 -4.80 -14.56 0.58
CA THR A 11 -3.81 -15.25 -0.29
C THR A 11 -2.33 -14.90 -0.04
N GLY A 12 -2.01 -14.13 1.00
CA GLY A 12 -0.61 -13.84 1.36
C GLY A 12 0.09 -12.73 0.56
N LYS A 13 -0.64 -11.95 -0.25
CA LYS A 13 -0.09 -10.84 -1.04
C LYS A 13 0.78 -9.88 -0.23
N SER A 14 0.29 -9.46 0.95
CA SER A 14 1.01 -8.54 1.83
C SER A 14 2.33 -9.14 2.33
N THR A 15 2.36 -10.44 2.60
CA THR A 15 3.55 -11.16 3.03
C THR A 15 4.62 -11.16 1.95
N ILE A 16 4.27 -11.54 0.72
CA ILE A 16 5.22 -11.55 -0.40
C ILE A 16 5.66 -10.14 -0.77
N ALA A 17 4.74 -9.17 -0.76
CA ALA A 17 5.07 -7.78 -1.08
C ALA A 17 6.09 -7.19 -0.10
N HIS A 18 5.95 -7.47 1.19
CA HIS A 18 6.89 -7.02 2.22
C HIS A 18 8.27 -7.67 2.04
N LEU A 19 8.32 -8.99 1.91
CA LEU A 19 9.58 -9.73 1.71
C LEU A 19 10.29 -9.33 0.41
N LEU A 20 9.54 -9.11 -0.67
CA LEU A 20 10.11 -8.68 -1.93
C LEU A 20 10.67 -7.27 -1.83
N ALA A 21 9.96 -6.35 -1.17
CA ALA A 21 10.43 -4.99 -0.96
C ALA A 21 11.75 -4.96 -0.18
N GLU A 22 11.88 -5.75 0.90
CA GLU A 22 13.15 -5.87 1.64
C GLU A 22 14.29 -6.39 0.75
N ARG A 23 14.05 -7.46 -0.01
CA ARG A 23 15.06 -8.07 -0.88
C ARG A 23 15.51 -7.14 -1.99
N LEU A 24 14.59 -6.36 -2.55
CA LEU A 24 14.88 -5.41 -3.62
C LEU A 24 15.33 -4.04 -3.11
N LYS A 25 15.35 -3.82 -1.78
CA LYS A 25 15.48 -2.48 -1.17
C LYS A 25 14.50 -1.47 -1.77
N ALA A 26 13.28 -1.92 -2.05
CA ALA A 26 12.22 -1.14 -2.65
C ALA A 26 11.30 -0.54 -1.58
N VAL A 27 10.57 0.51 -1.94
CA VAL A 27 9.53 1.08 -1.08
C VAL A 27 8.31 0.17 -1.09
N TYR A 28 7.84 -0.21 0.10
CA TYR A 28 6.58 -0.92 0.28
C TYR A 28 5.42 0.07 0.36
N LEU A 29 4.49 0.01 -0.61
CA LEU A 29 3.34 0.91 -0.69
C LEU A 29 2.04 0.13 -0.49
N ARG A 30 1.19 0.64 0.40
CA ARG A 30 -0.15 0.11 0.68
C ARG A 30 -1.20 1.10 0.21
N ILE A 31 -2.08 0.65 -0.70
CA ILE A 31 -3.11 1.49 -1.29
C ILE A 31 -4.10 2.01 -0.24
N ASP A 32 -4.46 1.17 0.73
CA ASP A 32 -5.37 1.52 1.82
C ASP A 32 -4.85 2.69 2.66
N THR A 33 -3.53 2.75 2.91
CA THR A 33 -2.91 3.85 3.65
C THR A 33 -2.95 5.15 2.85
N ILE A 34 -2.72 5.08 1.54
CA ILE A 34 -2.78 6.24 0.64
C ILE A 34 -4.22 6.78 0.58
N GLU A 35 -5.21 5.91 0.41
CA GLU A 35 -6.62 6.29 0.37
C GLU A 35 -7.06 6.98 1.66
N GLN A 36 -6.65 6.46 2.83
CA GLN A 36 -6.97 7.08 4.12
C GLN A 36 -6.28 8.45 4.29
N ALA A 37 -5.02 8.59 3.84
CA ALA A 37 -4.31 9.86 3.91
C ALA A 37 -4.98 10.93 3.04
N ILE A 38 -5.42 10.57 1.83
CA ILE A 38 -6.14 11.48 0.92
C ILE A 38 -7.47 11.90 1.55
N ARG A 39 -8.28 10.96 2.05
CA ARG A 39 -9.55 11.27 2.73
C ARG A 39 -9.35 12.19 3.93
N SER A 40 -8.31 11.95 4.72
CA SER A 40 -8.00 12.75 5.91
C SER A 40 -7.53 14.17 5.56
N ALA A 41 -6.86 14.34 4.42
CA ALA A 41 -6.45 15.66 3.94
C ALA A 41 -7.65 16.46 3.41
N ASP A 42 -8.56 15.79 2.71
CA ASP A 42 -9.80 16.38 2.20
C ASP A 42 -10.70 16.88 3.34
N SER A 43 -10.92 16.05 4.37
CA SER A 43 -11.72 16.46 5.55
C SER A 43 -11.09 17.57 6.42
N LYS A 44 -9.81 17.91 6.22
CA LYS A 44 -9.15 19.01 6.93
C LYS A 44 -9.27 20.36 6.20
N GLY A 45 -9.81 20.38 4.98
CA GLY A 45 -10.02 21.59 4.18
C GLY A 45 -11.31 22.35 4.47
N GLU A 46 -12.16 21.87 5.39
CA GLU A 46 -13.46 22.49 5.75
C GLU A 46 -13.41 23.38 7.00
N ILE A 47 -12.25 23.96 7.34
CA ILE A 47 -12.11 24.95 8.43
C ILE A 47 -11.75 26.32 7.85
#